data_AF-A0A428YCG6-F1
#
_entry.id   AF-A0A428YCG6-F1
#
_cell.length_a   1.000
_cell.length_b   1.000
_cell.length_c   1.000
_cell.angle_alpha   90.00
_cell.angle_beta   90.00
_cell.angle_gamma   90.00
#
_symmetry.space_group_name_H-M   'P 1'
#
loop_
_entity.id
_entity.type
_entity.pdbx_description
1 polymer ?
#
loop_
_entity_poly.entity_id
_entity_poly.type
_entity_poly.pdbx_seq_one_letter_code
_entity_poly.pdbx_strand_id
1 'polypeptide(L)'
;MGAAPFSQYADGPDPDAAFHAARIAAGDEHGHGGYTGTIVEKDDYVIITATPMNPKKAQALAADLIDRADPRIDDKRGPAGAIAVLRQTRTVTVDQLNGATTSTRPLDEQALAQITTVARERGLISRDETVEAGQLTSYGQAHQPHPWSAHPRTTAARTITYHDGTAQLRVRKAAEAMAAQTSPDGWLFFGWASD
;
A
#
# COMPACT_ATOMS: atom_id res chain seq x y z
N MET A 1 -9.39 -8.46 31.99
CA MET A 1 -8.51 -7.88 30.97
C MET A 1 -8.91 -8.46 29.64
N GLY A 2 -9.43 -7.63 28.73
CA GLY A 2 -9.96 -8.05 27.44
C GLY A 2 -8.87 -8.53 26.49
N ALA A 3 -9.29 -9.05 25.35
CA ALA A 3 -8.45 -9.31 24.20
C ALA A 3 -9.25 -8.94 22.94
N ALA A 4 -8.61 -8.25 22.00
CA ALA A 4 -9.20 -7.90 20.71
C ALA A 4 -8.42 -8.59 19.59
N PRO A 5 -9.09 -9.12 18.56
CA PRO A 5 -8.40 -9.64 17.40
C PRO A 5 -7.86 -8.48 16.55
N PHE A 6 -6.69 -8.67 15.96
CA PHE A 6 -6.13 -7.73 14.99
C PHE A 6 -5.65 -8.44 13.73
N SER A 7 -5.56 -7.67 12.65
CA SER A 7 -4.86 -8.07 11.43
C SER A 7 -4.20 -6.87 10.78
N GLN A 8 -2.90 -6.93 10.54
CA GLN A 8 -2.08 -5.86 9.98
C GLN A 8 -1.29 -6.40 8.79
N TYR A 9 -1.40 -5.75 7.64
CA TYR A 9 -0.53 -6.05 6.49
C TYR A 9 0.70 -5.15 6.52
N ALA A 10 1.86 -5.70 6.15
CA ALA A 10 3.07 -4.93 5.86
C ALA A 10 3.72 -5.38 4.55
N ASP A 11 4.20 -4.42 3.78
CA ASP A 11 4.95 -4.65 2.54
C ASP A 11 6.37 -5.13 2.85
N GLY A 12 6.90 -5.98 1.96
CA GLY A 12 8.26 -6.50 2.05
C GLY A 12 8.31 -8.03 2.02
N PRO A 13 9.22 -8.63 1.24
CA PRO A 13 9.30 -10.09 1.13
C PRO A 13 9.88 -10.75 2.39
N ASP A 14 10.69 -10.00 3.15
CA ASP A 14 11.32 -10.47 4.39
C ASP A 14 10.35 -10.30 5.59
N PRO A 15 9.94 -11.39 6.25
CA PRO A 15 8.97 -11.32 7.34
C PRO A 15 9.48 -10.56 8.55
N ASP A 16 10.78 -10.61 8.86
CA ASP A 16 11.36 -9.91 10.01
C ASP A 16 11.30 -8.39 9.82
N ALA A 17 11.79 -7.90 8.67
CA ALA A 17 11.69 -6.49 8.33
C ALA A 17 10.22 -6.02 8.24
N ALA A 18 9.33 -6.82 7.65
CA ALA A 18 7.92 -6.49 7.53
C ALA A 18 7.23 -6.42 8.90
N PHE A 19 7.52 -7.34 9.82
CA PHE A 19 6.99 -7.36 11.18
C PHE A 19 7.43 -6.12 11.95
N HIS A 20 8.73 -5.80 11.90
CA HIS A 20 9.27 -4.62 12.58
C HIS A 20 8.66 -3.32 12.05
N ALA A 21 8.53 -3.19 10.73
CA ALA A 21 7.88 -2.05 10.10
C ALA A 21 6.40 -1.94 10.50
N ALA A 22 5.67 -3.07 10.56
CA ALA A 22 4.28 -3.10 11.00
C ALA A 22 4.12 -2.62 12.45
N ARG A 23 5.02 -3.04 13.36
CA ARG A 23 5.02 -2.58 14.76
C ARG A 23 5.28 -1.09 14.87
N ILE A 24 6.28 -0.56 14.15
CA ILE A 24 6.58 0.87 14.16
C ILE A 24 5.37 1.66 13.67
N ALA A 25 4.81 1.30 12.51
CA ALA A 25 3.67 1.99 11.93
C ALA A 25 2.45 1.99 12.85
N ALA A 26 2.13 0.84 13.46
CA ALA A 26 1.04 0.75 14.42
C ALA A 26 1.31 1.55 15.71
N GLY A 27 2.59 1.65 16.13
CA GLY A 27 2.99 2.47 17.28
C GLY A 27 2.88 3.97 17.01
N ASP A 28 3.21 4.39 15.80
CA ASP A 28 3.05 5.78 15.36
C ASP A 28 1.56 6.18 15.28
N GLU A 29 0.68 5.26 14.88
CA GLU A 29 -0.76 5.49 14.73
C GLU A 29 -1.53 5.44 16.06
N HIS A 30 -1.23 4.45 16.90
CA HIS A 30 -2.01 4.15 18.12
C HIS A 30 -1.28 4.52 19.43
N GLY A 31 -0.06 5.03 19.32
CA GLY A 31 0.80 5.36 20.45
C GLY A 31 1.54 4.15 21.03
N HIS A 32 2.41 4.43 22.00
CA HIS A 32 3.27 3.42 22.66
C HIS A 32 2.78 3.03 24.06
N GLY A 33 1.50 3.34 24.39
CA GLY A 33 0.91 2.98 25.67
C GLY A 33 0.74 1.47 25.83
N GLY A 34 0.61 0.99 27.07
CA GLY A 34 0.20 -0.39 27.30
C GLY A 34 -1.26 -0.56 26.89
N TYR A 35 -1.53 -1.55 26.03
CA TYR A 35 -2.86 -1.93 25.51
C TYR A 35 -3.35 -1.04 24.36
N THR A 36 -2.76 -1.25 23.18
CA THR A 36 -3.16 -0.64 21.91
C THR A 36 -4.18 -1.49 21.15
N GLY A 37 -4.31 -2.79 21.47
CA GLY A 37 -5.11 -3.72 20.68
C GLY A 37 -4.50 -4.02 19.31
N THR A 38 -3.21 -3.76 19.10
CA THR A 38 -2.53 -3.89 17.80
C THR A 38 -1.28 -4.77 17.86
N ILE A 39 -0.65 -4.95 16.70
CA ILE A 39 0.63 -5.67 16.55
C ILE A 39 1.78 -5.06 17.37
N VAL A 40 1.69 -3.80 17.82
CA VAL A 40 2.70 -3.15 18.68
C VAL A 40 3.06 -4.02 19.89
N GLU A 41 2.05 -4.66 20.47
CA GLU A 41 2.15 -5.50 21.68
C GLU A 41 2.82 -6.85 21.45
N LYS A 42 3.07 -7.22 20.19
CA LYS A 42 3.66 -8.50 19.84
C LYS A 42 5.16 -8.37 19.73
N ASP A 43 5.89 -9.22 20.45
CA ASP A 43 7.35 -9.23 20.35
C ASP A 43 7.88 -10.14 19.25
N ASP A 44 7.06 -11.11 18.82
CA ASP A 44 7.45 -12.12 17.84
C ASP A 44 6.24 -12.59 17.00
N TYR A 45 6.52 -13.39 15.98
CA TYR A 45 5.54 -13.98 15.09
C TYR A 45 5.88 -15.45 14.76
N VAL A 46 4.87 -16.20 14.32
CA VAL A 46 5.01 -17.56 13.80
C VAL A 46 4.50 -17.62 12.37
N ILE A 47 5.32 -18.15 11.46
CA ILE A 47 4.91 -18.35 10.07
C ILE A 47 3.87 -19.48 10.02
N ILE A 48 2.63 -19.11 9.71
CA ILE A 48 1.53 -20.05 9.52
C ILE A 48 1.64 -20.71 8.15
N THR A 49 1.97 -19.91 7.14
CA THR A 49 2.28 -20.39 5.80
C THR A 49 3.18 -19.39 5.08
N ALA A 50 4.27 -19.90 4.51
CA ALA A 50 5.14 -19.15 3.60
C ALA A 50 4.66 -19.22 2.15
N THR A 51 3.65 -20.06 1.84
CA THR A 51 3.07 -20.12 0.50
C THR A 51 2.25 -18.87 0.26
N PRO A 52 2.66 -17.98 -0.65
CA PRO A 52 2.00 -16.70 -0.80
C PRO A 52 0.60 -16.86 -1.40
N MET A 53 -0.36 -16.11 -0.87
CA MET A 53 -1.75 -16.14 -1.37
C MET A 53 -2.32 -14.74 -1.51
N ASN A 54 -3.42 -14.61 -2.25
CA ASN A 54 -4.04 -13.29 -2.40
C ASN A 54 -4.57 -12.75 -1.04
N PRO A 55 -4.70 -11.43 -0.88
CA PRO A 55 -5.02 -10.82 0.43
C PRO A 55 -6.35 -11.31 1.00
N LYS A 56 -7.34 -11.56 0.14
CA LYS A 56 -8.66 -12.05 0.56
C LYS A 56 -8.58 -13.45 1.17
N LYS A 57 -7.80 -14.35 0.57
CA LYS A 57 -7.57 -15.69 1.12
C LYS A 57 -6.76 -15.63 2.42
N ALA A 58 -5.75 -14.76 2.49
CA ALA A 58 -4.96 -14.58 3.70
C ALA A 58 -5.82 -14.07 4.88
N GLN A 59 -6.68 -13.08 4.64
CA GLN A 59 -7.63 -12.57 5.64
C GLN A 59 -8.64 -13.63 6.09
N ALA A 60 -9.21 -14.39 5.14
CA ALA A 60 -10.13 -15.46 5.47
C ALA A 60 -9.46 -16.57 6.31
N LEU A 61 -8.22 -16.93 5.99
CA LEU A 61 -7.45 -17.89 6.77
C LEU A 61 -7.12 -17.33 8.17
N ALA A 62 -6.69 -16.07 8.28
CA ALA A 62 -6.42 -15.44 9.56
C ALA A 62 -7.67 -15.43 10.47
N ALA A 63 -8.83 -15.08 9.92
CA ALA A 63 -10.10 -15.09 10.65
C ALA A 63 -10.48 -16.51 11.12
N ASP A 64 -10.41 -17.52 10.24
CA ASP A 64 -10.67 -18.93 10.62
C ASP A 64 -9.77 -19.39 11.77
N LEU A 65 -8.49 -19.03 11.73
CA LEU A 65 -7.50 -19.40 12.74
C LEU A 65 -7.78 -18.74 14.10
N ILE A 66 -8.24 -17.49 14.09
CA ILE A 66 -8.68 -16.78 15.30
C ILE A 66 -9.96 -17.42 15.85
N ASP A 67 -10.96 -17.63 14.99
CA ASP A 67 -12.29 -18.13 15.38
C ASP A 67 -12.22 -19.53 16.02
N ARG A 68 -11.30 -20.37 15.54
CA ARG A 68 -11.09 -21.72 16.06
C ARG A 68 -10.06 -21.80 17.20
N ALA A 69 -9.56 -20.67 17.68
CA ALA A 69 -8.54 -20.58 18.74
C ALA A 69 -7.29 -21.43 18.41
N ASP A 70 -6.67 -21.21 17.25
CA ASP A 70 -5.46 -21.96 16.86
C ASP A 70 -4.36 -21.76 17.92
N PRO A 71 -3.85 -22.84 18.54
CA PRO A 71 -3.00 -22.75 19.73
C PRO A 71 -1.67 -22.03 19.48
N ARG A 72 -1.28 -21.81 18.21
CA ARG A 72 -0.08 -21.06 17.85
C ARG A 72 -0.24 -19.55 18.03
N ILE A 73 -1.47 -19.04 18.01
CA ILE A 73 -1.79 -17.60 17.98
C ILE A 73 -2.89 -17.18 18.97
N ASP A 74 -3.48 -18.15 19.70
CA ASP A 74 -4.57 -17.91 20.65
C ASP A 74 -4.12 -17.16 21.92
N ASP A 75 -2.84 -17.23 22.27
CA ASP A 75 -2.31 -16.46 23.39
C ASP A 75 -2.14 -14.98 23.00
N LYS A 76 -2.91 -14.11 23.66
CA LYS A 76 -2.81 -12.65 23.48
C LYS A 76 -1.44 -12.07 23.84
N ARG A 77 -0.65 -12.75 24.68
CA ARG A 77 0.75 -12.41 24.98
C ARG A 77 1.75 -13.25 24.18
N GLY A 78 1.27 -14.25 23.46
CA GLY A 78 2.04 -15.07 22.56
C GLY A 78 2.29 -14.37 21.22
N PRO A 79 2.94 -15.07 20.27
CA PRO A 79 3.33 -14.49 18.98
C PRO A 79 2.12 -14.15 18.11
N ALA A 80 2.31 -13.25 17.14
CA ALA A 80 1.38 -13.07 16.03
C ALA A 80 1.47 -14.25 15.05
N GLY A 81 0.40 -14.57 14.32
CA GLY A 81 0.48 -15.38 13.11
C GLY A 81 0.95 -14.55 11.93
N ALA A 82 1.74 -15.15 11.03
CA ALA A 82 2.19 -14.53 9.79
C ALA A 82 1.79 -15.37 8.56
N ILE A 83 1.16 -14.74 7.57
CA ILE A 83 0.77 -15.34 6.29
C ILE A 83 1.41 -14.55 5.15
N ALA A 84 2.11 -15.24 4.25
CA ALA A 84 2.67 -14.66 3.04
C ALA A 84 1.57 -14.19 2.07
N VAL A 85 1.68 -12.96 1.56
CA VAL A 85 0.67 -12.33 0.70
C VAL A 85 1.24 -11.97 -0.68
N LEU A 86 0.47 -12.26 -1.73
CA LEU A 86 0.67 -11.77 -3.10
C LEU A 86 -0.40 -10.75 -3.46
N ARG A 87 0.02 -9.53 -3.78
CA ARG A 87 -0.87 -8.46 -4.23
C ARG A 87 -0.89 -8.40 -5.74
N GLN A 88 -2.09 -8.47 -6.29
CA GLN A 88 -2.31 -8.19 -7.71
C GLN A 88 -2.09 -6.71 -8.03
N THR A 89 -2.39 -5.82 -7.09
CA THR A 89 -2.35 -4.38 -7.30
C THR A 89 -1.52 -3.70 -6.21
N ARG A 90 -0.68 -2.76 -6.63
CA ARG A 90 0.08 -1.87 -5.75
C ARG A 90 0.05 -0.42 -6.23
N THR A 91 0.41 0.49 -5.34
CA THR A 91 0.59 1.91 -5.67
C THR A 91 2.07 2.18 -5.87
N VAL A 92 2.42 2.86 -6.95
CA VAL A 92 3.77 3.30 -7.26
C VAL A 92 3.81 4.82 -7.21
N THR A 93 4.66 5.37 -6.35
CA THR A 93 4.92 6.82 -6.30
C THR A 93 5.99 7.18 -7.31
N VAL A 94 5.72 8.19 -8.12
CA VAL A 94 6.66 8.77 -9.08
C VAL A 94 6.83 10.23 -8.71
N ASP A 95 8.01 10.59 -8.24
CA ASP A 95 8.40 11.94 -7.85
C ASP A 95 9.16 12.67 -8.97
N GLN A 96 9.56 13.91 -8.71
CA GLN A 96 10.38 14.71 -9.63
C GLN A 96 9.82 14.74 -11.05
N LEU A 97 8.51 14.92 -11.15
CA LEU A 97 7.80 14.97 -12.42
C LEU A 97 7.78 16.40 -12.94
N ASN A 98 7.98 16.55 -14.26
CA ASN A 98 7.84 17.82 -14.96
C ASN A 98 6.92 17.60 -16.16
N GLY A 99 5.90 18.45 -16.33
CA GLY A 99 4.94 18.29 -17.42
C GLY A 99 3.65 19.06 -17.22
N ALA A 100 2.62 18.70 -17.98
CA ALA A 100 1.28 19.28 -17.84
C ALA A 100 0.18 18.24 -18.02
N THR A 101 -0.99 18.48 -17.42
CA THR A 101 -2.20 17.65 -17.49
C THR A 101 -3.44 18.54 -17.54
N THR A 102 -4.56 18.03 -18.04
CA THR A 102 -5.86 18.74 -18.05
C THR A 102 -6.76 18.41 -16.87
N SER A 103 -6.42 17.39 -16.08
CA SER A 103 -7.21 16.91 -14.94
C SER A 103 -6.35 16.67 -13.69
N THR A 104 -6.91 17.01 -12.53
CA THR A 104 -6.28 16.80 -11.22
C THR A 104 -6.57 15.43 -10.62
N ARG A 105 -7.59 14.69 -11.10
CA ARG A 105 -7.95 13.31 -10.71
C ARG A 105 -9.15 12.80 -11.52
N PRO A 106 -9.03 11.65 -12.24
CA PRO A 106 -7.81 10.93 -12.59
C PRO A 106 -6.94 11.71 -13.59
N LEU A 107 -5.68 11.32 -13.74
CA LEU A 107 -4.84 11.76 -14.86
C LEU A 107 -5.54 11.49 -16.19
N ASP A 108 -5.41 12.41 -17.15
CA ASP A 108 -5.82 12.13 -18.52
C ASP A 108 -4.89 11.08 -19.18
N GLU A 109 -5.34 10.52 -20.31
CA GLU A 109 -4.65 9.42 -21.00
C GLU A 109 -3.21 9.78 -21.38
N GLN A 110 -2.99 11.03 -21.84
CA GLN A 110 -1.67 11.50 -22.26
C GLN A 110 -0.73 11.63 -21.07
N ALA A 111 -1.16 12.29 -19.99
CA ALA A 111 -0.36 12.44 -18.78
C ALA A 111 -0.08 11.07 -18.13
N LEU A 112 -1.05 10.15 -18.13
CA LEU A 112 -0.87 8.79 -17.63
C LEU A 112 0.18 8.03 -18.44
N ALA A 113 0.14 8.11 -19.78
CA ALA A 113 1.12 7.46 -20.64
C ALA A 113 2.54 8.01 -20.46
N GLN A 114 2.68 9.34 -20.33
CA GLN A 114 3.96 10.01 -20.07
C GLN A 114 4.55 9.59 -18.72
N ILE A 115 3.78 9.69 -17.64
CA ILE A 115 4.24 9.33 -16.29
C ILE A 115 4.54 7.83 -16.20
N THR A 116 3.76 6.98 -16.89
CA THR A 116 4.05 5.55 -17.00
C THR A 116 5.40 5.28 -17.67
N THR A 117 5.74 6.03 -18.71
CA THR A 117 7.04 5.93 -19.39
C THR A 117 8.17 6.26 -18.43
N VAL A 118 8.08 7.39 -17.72
CA VAL A 118 9.05 7.79 -16.69
C VAL A 118 9.20 6.72 -15.61
N ALA A 119 8.08 6.17 -15.13
CA ALA A 119 8.10 5.14 -14.10
C ALA A 119 8.79 3.84 -14.57
N ARG A 120 8.63 3.46 -15.84
CA ARG A 120 9.32 2.31 -16.44
C ARG A 120 10.81 2.58 -16.65
N GLU A 121 11.18 3.75 -17.16
CA GLU A 121 12.58 4.15 -17.34
C GLU A 121 13.35 4.17 -16.01
N ARG A 122 12.68 4.56 -14.93
CA ARG A 122 13.22 4.53 -13.56
C ARG A 122 13.16 3.16 -12.89
N GLY A 123 12.64 2.13 -13.56
CA GLY A 123 12.52 0.76 -13.03
C GLY A 123 11.49 0.60 -11.90
N LEU A 124 10.57 1.56 -11.73
CA LEU A 124 9.54 1.52 -10.69
C LEU A 124 8.40 0.56 -11.05
N ILE A 125 8.18 0.33 -12.35
CA ILE A 125 7.15 -0.54 -12.91
C ILE A 125 7.81 -1.51 -13.89
N SER A 126 7.53 -2.81 -13.72
CA SER A 126 8.01 -3.87 -14.61
C SER A 126 7.19 -3.98 -15.90
N ARG A 127 7.68 -4.77 -16.86
CA ARG A 127 6.96 -5.03 -18.12
C ARG A 127 5.69 -5.87 -17.91
N ASP A 128 5.64 -6.65 -16.84
CA ASP A 128 4.52 -7.53 -16.50
C ASP A 128 3.44 -6.81 -15.68
N GLU A 129 3.60 -5.50 -15.49
CA GLU A 129 2.66 -4.62 -14.81
C GLU A 129 1.98 -3.66 -15.78
N THR A 130 0.65 -3.58 -15.65
CA THR A 130 -0.21 -2.65 -16.38
C THR A 130 -0.62 -1.52 -15.45
N VAL A 131 -0.52 -0.28 -15.92
CA VAL A 131 -1.01 0.90 -15.18
C VAL A 131 -2.51 1.04 -15.43
N GLU A 132 -3.32 0.96 -14.37
CA GLU A 132 -4.79 1.05 -14.46
C GLU A 132 -5.28 2.50 -14.35
N ALA A 133 -4.62 3.31 -13.51
CA ALA A 133 -4.98 4.69 -13.26
C ALA A 133 -3.81 5.43 -12.60
N GLY A 134 -3.90 6.77 -12.57
CA GLY A 134 -2.97 7.58 -11.79
C GLY A 134 -3.56 8.90 -11.36
N GLN A 135 -2.94 9.51 -10.36
CA GLN A 135 -3.32 10.82 -9.83
C GLN A 135 -2.08 11.64 -9.46
N LEU A 136 -2.14 12.95 -9.65
CA LEU A 136 -1.20 13.86 -9.03
C LEU A 136 -1.51 14.01 -7.53
N THR A 137 -0.47 13.92 -6.73
CA THR A 137 -0.48 14.13 -5.28
C THR A 137 0.19 15.43 -4.89
N SER A 138 1.12 15.93 -5.71
CA SER A 138 1.74 17.25 -5.61
C SER A 138 2.04 17.81 -7.00
N TYR A 139 1.92 19.13 -7.17
CA TYR A 139 2.31 19.85 -8.39
C TYR A 139 3.76 20.39 -8.32
N GLY A 140 4.42 20.21 -7.17
CA GLY A 140 5.70 20.85 -6.81
C GLY A 140 5.58 22.38 -6.70
N GLN A 141 6.64 23.15 -7.02
CA GLN A 141 6.56 24.62 -6.90
C GLN A 141 5.50 25.16 -7.87
N ALA A 142 4.34 25.51 -7.32
CA ALA A 142 3.28 26.15 -8.07
C ALA A 142 3.80 27.48 -8.63
N HIS A 143 3.98 27.57 -9.93
CA HIS A 143 3.79 28.85 -10.60
C HIS A 143 2.32 29.22 -10.38
N GLN A 144 2.07 30.05 -9.35
CA GLN A 144 0.77 30.67 -9.17
C GLN A 144 0.34 31.27 -10.51
N PRO A 145 -0.83 30.90 -11.06
CA PRO A 145 -1.39 31.67 -12.15
C PRO A 145 -1.57 33.10 -11.64
N HIS A 146 -1.07 34.07 -12.40
CA HIS A 146 -1.16 35.50 -12.08
C HIS A 146 -2.56 35.91 -11.58
N PRO A 147 -2.64 36.88 -10.64
CA PRO A 147 -3.92 37.33 -10.09
C PRO A 147 -4.76 37.98 -11.18
N TRP A 148 -5.95 37.39 -11.39
CA TRP A 148 -7.17 37.95 -11.97
C TRP A 148 -7.07 38.87 -13.22
N SER A 149 -7.62 38.37 -14.32
CA SER A 149 -8.42 39.19 -15.23
C SER A 149 -9.74 38.46 -15.50
N ALA A 150 -10.83 39.02 -15.00
CA ALA A 150 -12.17 38.45 -15.08
C ALA A 150 -12.67 38.36 -16.53
N HIS A 151 -12.75 37.16 -17.07
CA HIS A 151 -13.42 36.82 -18.34
C HIS A 151 -14.27 35.56 -18.14
N PRO A 152 -15.37 35.39 -18.92
CA PRO A 152 -16.53 34.58 -18.54
C PRO A 152 -16.22 33.09 -18.38
N ARG A 153 -16.93 32.46 -17.43
CA ARG A 153 -16.88 31.03 -17.09
C ARG A 153 -17.26 30.17 -18.30
N THR A 154 -16.29 29.86 -19.15
CA THR A 154 -16.33 28.66 -19.97
C THR A 154 -15.71 27.53 -19.17
N THR A 155 -16.43 26.41 -19.08
CA THR A 155 -15.99 25.14 -18.48
C THR A 155 -14.93 24.46 -19.37
N ALA A 156 -13.94 25.22 -19.85
CA ALA A 156 -12.82 24.65 -20.58
C ALA A 156 -11.89 23.98 -19.56
N ALA A 157 -11.51 22.73 -19.84
CA ALA A 157 -10.53 22.00 -19.04
C ALA A 157 -9.28 22.88 -18.87
N ARG A 158 -8.90 23.17 -17.63
CA ARG A 158 -7.72 23.99 -17.34
C ARG A 158 -6.49 23.09 -17.40
N THR A 159 -5.56 23.42 -18.29
CA THR A 159 -4.22 22.82 -18.27
C THR A 159 -3.50 23.23 -17.00
N ILE A 160 -2.90 22.24 -16.33
CA ILE A 160 -2.15 22.36 -15.10
C ILE A 160 -0.73 21.90 -15.39
N THR A 161 0.23 22.78 -15.21
CA THR A 161 1.65 22.47 -15.29
C THR A 161 2.15 22.08 -13.91
N TYR A 162 3.01 21.06 -13.84
CA TYR A 162 3.67 20.61 -12.63
C TYR A 162 5.18 20.59 -12.84
N HIS A 163 5.90 21.04 -11.81
CA HIS A 163 7.36 21.11 -11.78
C HIS A 163 7.84 20.53 -10.47
N ASP A 164 8.64 19.46 -10.51
CA ASP A 164 8.97 18.66 -9.33
C ASP A 164 7.70 18.08 -8.65
N GLY A 165 6.73 17.69 -9.47
CA GLY A 165 5.47 17.09 -9.03
C GLY A 165 5.63 15.65 -8.57
N THR A 166 4.59 15.14 -7.89
CA THR A 166 4.52 13.75 -7.45
C THR A 166 3.20 13.14 -7.90
N ALA A 167 3.26 11.97 -8.55
CA ALA A 167 2.10 11.20 -8.93
C ALA A 167 2.09 9.84 -8.21
N GLN A 168 0.89 9.30 -8.02
CA GLN A 168 0.68 7.92 -7.62
C GLN A 168 0.01 7.18 -8.78
N LEU A 169 0.61 6.07 -9.18
CA LEU A 169 0.09 5.16 -10.19
C LEU A 169 -0.44 3.90 -9.52
N ARG A 170 -1.66 3.49 -9.89
CA ARG A 170 -2.20 2.18 -9.55
C ARG A 170 -1.76 1.19 -10.61
N VAL A 171 -0.94 0.22 -10.22
CA VAL A 171 -0.40 -0.79 -11.13
C VAL A 171 -0.93 -2.17 -10.79
N ARG A 172 -1.17 -2.96 -11.82
CA ARG A 172 -1.66 -4.33 -11.72
C ARG A 172 -0.69 -5.29 -12.37
N LYS A 173 -0.31 -6.33 -11.62
CA LYS A 173 0.48 -7.45 -12.12
C LYS A 173 -0.38 -8.42 -12.92
N ALA A 174 0.15 -8.90 -14.05
CA ALA A 174 -0.51 -9.91 -14.86
C ALA A 174 -0.72 -11.21 -14.06
N ALA A 175 -1.80 -11.95 -14.35
CA ALA A 175 -2.12 -13.17 -13.63
C ALA A 175 -1.02 -14.25 -13.78
N GLU A 176 -0.39 -14.33 -14.95
CA GLU A 176 0.71 -15.25 -15.21
C GLU A 176 1.95 -14.90 -14.37
N ALA A 177 2.31 -13.62 -14.29
CA ALA A 177 3.40 -13.15 -13.46
C ALA A 177 3.13 -13.38 -11.96
N MET A 178 1.89 -13.23 -11.51
CA MET A 178 1.50 -13.61 -10.15
C MET A 178 1.64 -15.11 -9.88
N ALA A 179 1.30 -15.96 -10.85
CA ALA A 179 1.39 -17.41 -10.71
C ALA A 179 2.84 -17.90 -10.67
N ALA A 180 3.76 -17.20 -11.33
CA ALA A 180 5.19 -17.50 -11.31
C ALA A 180 5.94 -16.95 -10.09
N GLN A 181 5.31 -16.06 -9.31
CA GLN A 181 5.96 -15.39 -8.19
C GLN A 181 6.05 -16.31 -6.96
N THR A 182 7.28 -16.61 -6.54
CA THR A 182 7.56 -17.46 -5.37
C THR A 182 7.78 -16.66 -4.09
N SER A 183 8.17 -15.39 -4.19
CA SER A 183 8.40 -14.51 -3.04
C SER A 183 7.14 -13.67 -2.74
N PRO A 184 6.72 -13.51 -1.48
CA PRO A 184 5.58 -12.63 -1.17
C PRO A 184 5.86 -11.16 -1.50
N ASP A 185 4.81 -10.40 -1.78
CA ASP A 185 4.89 -8.93 -1.83
C ASP A 185 4.89 -8.33 -0.42
N GLY A 186 4.36 -9.06 0.56
CA GLY A 186 4.26 -8.67 1.95
C GLY A 186 3.70 -9.77 2.84
N TRP A 187 3.46 -9.43 4.10
CA TRP A 187 2.99 -10.36 5.12
C TRP A 187 1.75 -9.81 5.82
N LEU A 188 0.76 -10.68 6.03
CA LEU A 188 -0.37 -10.40 6.91
C LEU A 188 -0.05 -10.97 8.29
N PHE A 189 0.06 -10.09 9.27
CA PHE A 189 0.21 -10.41 10.68
C PHE A 189 -1.14 -10.36 11.38
N PHE A 190 -1.43 -11.29 12.28
CA PHE A 190 -2.73 -11.35 12.95
C PHE A 190 -2.65 -12.08 14.29
N GLY A 191 -3.68 -11.96 15.11
CA GLY A 191 -3.79 -12.67 16.39
C GLY A 191 -4.59 -11.87 17.40
N TRP A 192 -4.38 -12.15 18.68
CA TRP A 192 -5.00 -11.43 19.78
C TRP A 192 -4.05 -10.41 20.38
N ALA A 193 -4.52 -9.19 20.63
CA ALA A 193 -3.82 -8.19 21.44
C ALA A 193 -4.66 -7.87 22.68
N SER A 194 -4.06 -7.25 23.69
CA SER A 194 -4.81 -6.86 24.89
C SER A 194 -5.62 -5.58 24.61
N ASP A 195 -6.83 -5.55 25.16
CA ASP A 195 -7.78 -4.43 25.14
C ASP A 195 -7.87 -3.78 26.54
#